data_AF-A0A3B3ZI22-F1
#
_entry.id   AF-A0A3B3ZI22-F1
#
_cell.length_a   1.000
_cell.length_b   1.000
_cell.length_c   1.000
_cell.angle_alpha   90.00
_cell.angle_beta   90.00
_cell.angle_gamma   90.00
#
_symmetry.space_group_name_H-M   'P 1'
#
loop_
_entity.id
_entity.type
_entity.pdbx_description
1 polymer ?
#
loop_
_entity_poly.entity_id
_entity_poly.type
_entity_poly.pdbx_seq_one_letter_code
_entity_poly.pdbx_strand_id
1 'polypeptide(L)'
;IEKNYSYKILTDSIHRRVSTKSNPGFLERLSETAGGTLIGIGMFFLSIYILFTNEGRALQTQLSLDEGLSQVVSLDSYFGLDPQNDNRLVHLSAKLHTAQPLHDPNYRVVVQAVKLKREVEMYQWVEYSESRDYQENGETKTETTYTYNTEWKSELVNSRNFAEEIGHQNPSAMAVESVTVVAPEVRAGPFILSKGLINNINNFQTLSLRDFNAINLDPFLTIHDDYFYHTQYPRKPEVGDVRVRFSYAGLSGEQSWLGTPQTVSKNLFIRGNHIFFT
;
A
#
# COMPACT_ATOMS: atom_id res chain seq x y z
N ILE A 1 -46.17 -11.51 -11.17
CA ILE A 1 -46.25 -11.97 -12.58
C ILE A 1 -45.93 -10.75 -13.44
N GLU A 2 -44.64 -10.53 -13.68
CA GLU A 2 -44.16 -9.47 -14.58
C GLU A 2 -44.64 -9.75 -15.99
N LYS A 3 -45.24 -8.75 -16.64
CA LYS A 3 -45.54 -8.82 -18.07
C LYS A 3 -44.53 -7.96 -18.80
N ASN A 4 -43.55 -8.61 -19.43
CA ASN A 4 -42.64 -8.00 -20.38
C ASN A 4 -43.36 -7.85 -21.72
N TYR A 5 -43.48 -6.62 -22.21
CA TYR A 5 -43.86 -6.36 -23.58
C TYR A 5 -42.67 -5.73 -24.32
N SER A 6 -42.22 -6.42 -25.37
CA SER A 6 -41.25 -5.91 -26.34
C SER A 6 -42.01 -5.67 -27.64
N TYR A 7 -41.95 -4.46 -28.17
CA TYR A 7 -42.44 -4.16 -29.52
C TYR A 7 -41.29 -3.63 -30.35
N LYS A 8 -41.22 -4.14 -31.59
CA LYS A 8 -40.22 -3.81 -32.60
C LYS A 8 -40.90 -2.91 -33.63
N ILE A 9 -40.53 -1.64 -33.66
CA ILE A 9 -40.96 -0.70 -34.70
C ILE A 9 -39.79 -0.56 -35.67
N LEU A 10 -40.00 -0.95 -36.93
CA LEU A 10 -39.04 -0.86 -38.02
C LEU A 10 -39.16 0.52 -38.67
N THR A 11 -38.38 1.49 -38.20
CA THR A 11 -37.70 2.52 -39.00
C THR A 11 -36.70 3.25 -38.08
N ASP A 12 -35.44 3.20 -38.49
CA ASP A 12 -34.21 3.73 -37.89
C ASP A 12 -33.83 3.42 -36.42
N SER A 13 -32.57 3.05 -36.29
CA SER A 13 -31.93 2.32 -35.21
C SER A 13 -31.73 3.12 -33.92
N ILE A 14 -32.70 3.03 -33.01
CA ILE A 14 -32.52 3.40 -31.60
C ILE A 14 -33.01 2.23 -30.75
N HIS A 15 -32.14 1.72 -29.87
CA HIS A 15 -32.51 0.78 -28.82
C HIS A 15 -32.50 1.51 -27.49
N ARG A 16 -33.69 1.64 -26.86
CA ARG A 16 -33.84 2.25 -25.55
C ARG A 16 -34.64 1.36 -24.61
N ARG A 17 -34.09 1.17 -23.40
CA ARG A 17 -34.75 0.48 -22.30
C ARG A 17 -35.23 1.53 -21.30
N VAL A 18 -36.55 1.71 -21.23
CA VAL A 18 -37.19 2.59 -20.25
C VAL A 18 -37.76 1.72 -19.13
N SER A 19 -37.46 2.07 -17.88
CA SER A 19 -38.09 1.48 -16.69
C SER A 19 -38.84 2.58 -15.95
N THR A 20 -40.15 2.41 -15.80
CA THR A 20 -41.04 3.33 -15.10
C THR A 20 -41.37 2.75 -13.73
N LYS A 21 -41.13 3.49 -12.64
CA LYS A 21 -41.57 3.12 -11.29
C LYS A 21 -42.70 4.05 -10.85
N SER A 22 -43.82 3.50 -10.37
CA SER A 22 -44.95 4.31 -9.86
C SER A 22 -44.63 4.88 -8.48
N ASN A 23 -45.20 6.05 -8.16
CA ASN A 23 -45.15 6.61 -6.81
C ASN A 23 -45.89 5.69 -5.82
N PRO A 24 -45.32 5.43 -4.62
CA PRO A 24 -45.90 4.52 -3.65
C PRO A 24 -47.18 5.11 -3.03
N GLY A 25 -48.18 4.25 -2.81
CA GLY A 25 -49.49 4.62 -2.27
C GLY A 25 -49.45 4.97 -0.77
N PHE A 26 -50.49 5.67 -0.28
CA PHE A 26 -50.61 6.07 1.14
C PHE A 26 -50.54 4.89 2.13
N LEU A 27 -51.12 3.73 1.76
CA LEU A 27 -51.02 2.49 2.54
C LEU A 27 -49.61 1.87 2.51
N GLU A 28 -48.90 2.03 1.40
CA GLU A 28 -47.51 1.57 1.23
C GLU A 28 -46.59 2.37 2.16
N ARG A 29 -46.78 3.70 2.20
CA ARG A 29 -46.07 4.62 3.13
C ARG A 29 -46.35 4.35 4.61
N LEU A 30 -47.59 3.99 4.97
CA LEU A 30 -47.95 3.62 6.35
C LEU A 30 -47.36 2.26 6.76
N SER A 31 -47.35 1.29 5.84
CA SER A 31 -46.72 -0.03 6.08
C SER A 31 -45.20 0.08 6.23
N GLU A 32 -44.56 0.99 5.49
CA GLU A 32 -43.13 1.28 5.53
C GLU A 32 -42.72 1.93 6.87
N THR A 33 -43.60 2.77 7.43
CA THR A 33 -43.36 3.47 8.72
C THR A 33 -43.57 2.53 9.93
N ALA A 34 -44.62 1.71 9.92
CA ALA A 34 -44.87 0.73 10.99
C ALA A 34 -43.85 -0.41 10.97
N GLY A 35 -43.47 -0.90 9.78
CA GLY A 35 -42.42 -1.90 9.60
C GLY A 35 -41.04 -1.38 10.02
N GLY A 36 -40.70 -0.13 9.65
CA GLY A 36 -39.45 0.52 10.05
C GLY A 36 -39.32 0.68 11.57
N THR A 37 -40.42 0.90 12.29
CA THR A 37 -40.41 1.02 13.75
C THR A 37 -40.10 -0.31 14.44
N LEU A 38 -40.70 -1.41 14.00
CA LEU A 38 -40.41 -2.75 14.54
C LEU A 38 -38.96 -3.18 14.24
N ILE A 39 -38.49 -2.90 13.03
CA ILE A 39 -37.09 -3.14 12.65
C ILE A 39 -36.14 -2.28 13.49
N GLY A 40 -36.51 -1.01 13.77
CA GLY A 40 -35.73 -0.11 14.64
C GLY A 40 -35.62 -0.62 16.07
N ILE A 41 -36.71 -1.13 16.65
CA ILE A 41 -36.70 -1.75 17.99
C ILE A 41 -35.82 -3.02 17.98
N GLY A 42 -35.92 -3.84 16.94
CA GLY A 42 -35.05 -5.00 16.77
C GLY A 42 -33.57 -4.64 16.68
N MET A 43 -33.22 -3.62 15.89
CA MET A 43 -31.85 -3.11 15.79
C MET A 43 -31.36 -2.49 17.10
N PHE A 44 -32.23 -1.88 17.91
CA PHE A 44 -31.87 -1.34 19.23
C PHE A 44 -31.46 -2.45 20.22
N PHE A 45 -32.22 -3.55 20.31
CA PHE A 45 -31.82 -4.67 21.16
C PHE A 45 -30.60 -5.42 20.61
N LEU A 46 -30.48 -5.52 19.28
CA LEU A 46 -29.31 -6.10 18.63
C LEU A 46 -28.04 -5.28 18.90
N SER A 47 -28.12 -3.94 18.89
CA SER A 47 -26.97 -3.08 19.18
C SER A 47 -26.52 -3.22 20.63
N ILE A 48 -27.45 -3.32 21.59
CA ILE A 48 -27.14 -3.61 23.00
C ILE A 48 -26.46 -4.97 23.12
N TYR A 49 -26.97 -6.01 22.45
CA TYR A 49 -26.37 -7.34 22.47
C TYR A 49 -24.93 -7.35 21.90
N ILE A 50 -24.71 -6.67 20.77
CA ILE A 50 -23.38 -6.51 20.15
C ILE A 50 -22.44 -5.72 21.07
N LEU A 51 -22.91 -4.63 21.67
CA LEU A 51 -22.13 -3.84 22.64
C LEU A 51 -21.72 -4.70 23.84
N PHE A 52 -22.64 -5.46 24.42
CA PHE A 52 -22.34 -6.29 25.59
C PHE A 52 -21.36 -7.43 25.28
N THR A 53 -21.47 -8.04 24.09
CA THR A 53 -20.52 -9.07 23.65
C THR A 53 -19.16 -8.48 23.28
N ASN A 54 -19.10 -7.26 22.75
CA ASN A 54 -17.85 -6.54 22.50
C ASN A 54 -17.19 -6.09 23.81
N GLU A 55 -17.93 -5.53 24.77
CA GLU A 55 -17.41 -5.10 26.06
C GLU A 55 -16.92 -6.29 26.90
N GLY A 56 -17.66 -7.41 26.89
CA GLY A 56 -17.20 -8.64 27.55
C GLY A 56 -15.89 -9.17 26.98
N ARG A 57 -15.71 -9.11 25.65
CA ARG A 57 -14.44 -9.48 24.99
C ARG A 57 -13.34 -8.45 25.27
N ALA A 58 -13.67 -7.15 25.30
CA ALA A 58 -12.72 -6.08 25.59
C ALA A 58 -12.18 -6.18 27.03
N LEU A 59 -13.05 -6.48 28.00
CA LEU A 59 -12.66 -6.68 29.41
C LEU A 59 -11.79 -7.93 29.60
N GLN A 60 -12.11 -9.06 28.95
CA GLN A 60 -11.24 -10.25 28.99
C GLN A 60 -9.88 -10.02 28.31
N THR A 61 -9.84 -9.20 27.26
CA THR A 61 -8.60 -8.85 26.56
C THR A 61 -7.74 -7.91 27.41
N GLN A 62 -8.33 -6.93 28.10
CA GLN A 62 -7.56 -6.05 28.99
C GLN A 62 -6.97 -6.80 30.18
N LEU A 63 -7.73 -7.71 30.82
CA LEU A 63 -7.22 -8.51 31.94
C LEU A 63 -6.10 -9.48 31.52
N SER A 64 -6.20 -10.10 30.34
CA SER A 64 -5.14 -10.98 29.81
C SER A 64 -3.91 -10.23 29.32
N LEU A 65 -4.06 -9.00 28.83
CA LEU A 65 -2.94 -8.11 28.50
C LEU A 65 -2.18 -7.65 29.75
N ASP A 66 -2.88 -7.33 30.85
CA ASP A 66 -2.26 -6.93 32.12
C ASP A 66 -1.51 -8.10 32.80
N GLU A 67 -2.09 -9.30 32.79
CA GLU A 67 -1.43 -10.51 33.29
C GLU A 67 -0.22 -10.88 32.42
N GLY A 68 -0.31 -10.72 31.09
CA GLY A 68 0.80 -10.92 30.15
C GLY A 68 1.92 -9.87 30.27
N LEU A 69 1.59 -8.61 30.53
CA LEU A 69 2.54 -7.51 30.76
C LEU A 69 3.28 -7.67 32.09
N SER A 70 2.63 -8.22 33.12
CA SER A 70 3.23 -8.47 34.44
C SER A 70 4.34 -9.53 34.43
N GLN A 71 4.44 -10.34 33.36
CA GLN A 71 5.50 -11.33 33.16
C GLN A 71 6.59 -10.90 32.17
N VAL A 72 6.51 -9.68 31.62
CA VAL A 72 7.52 -9.17 30.69
C VAL A 72 8.77 -8.78 31.47
N VAL A 73 9.83 -9.60 31.38
CA VAL A 73 11.16 -9.20 31.83
C VAL A 73 11.81 -8.37 30.72
N SER A 74 12.05 -7.09 30.98
CA SER A 74 12.89 -6.26 30.12
C SER A 74 14.35 -6.67 30.29
N LEU A 75 14.90 -7.37 29.30
CA LEU A 75 16.33 -7.69 29.31
C LEU A 75 17.09 -6.48 28.77
N ASP A 76 17.85 -5.83 29.65
CA ASP A 76 18.82 -4.83 29.25
C ASP A 76 19.92 -5.49 28.39
N SER A 77 20.39 -4.68 27.45
CA SER A 77 21.37 -5.04 26.42
C SER A 77 22.51 -5.89 26.97
N TYR A 78 22.79 -6.99 26.27
CA TYR A 78 23.69 -8.09 26.63
C TYR A 78 23.06 -9.09 27.59
N PHE A 79 22.62 -10.23 27.08
CA PHE A 79 23.09 -11.54 27.53
C PHE A 79 22.59 -12.60 26.54
N GLY A 80 23.50 -13.51 26.13
CA GLY A 80 23.11 -14.70 25.38
C GLY A 80 22.09 -15.51 26.18
N LEU A 81 21.29 -16.30 25.45
CA LEU A 81 20.31 -17.29 25.95
C LEU A 81 20.59 -17.74 27.40
N ASP A 82 20.09 -16.99 28.39
CA ASP A 82 20.07 -17.47 29.77
C ASP A 82 19.04 -18.59 29.81
N PRO A 83 19.42 -19.84 30.14
CA PRO A 83 18.49 -20.96 30.26
C PRO A 83 17.30 -20.67 31.19
N GLN A 84 17.42 -19.66 32.08
CA GLN A 84 16.32 -19.23 32.95
C GLN A 84 15.15 -18.54 32.24
N ASN A 85 15.33 -18.13 30.98
CA ASN A 85 14.31 -17.45 30.19
C ASN A 85 13.50 -18.39 29.27
N ASP A 86 13.77 -19.70 29.32
CA ASP A 86 12.95 -20.70 28.61
C ASP A 86 11.51 -20.69 29.12
N ASN A 87 10.54 -20.77 28.19
CA ASN A 87 9.10 -20.66 28.42
C ASN A 87 8.61 -19.32 29.00
N ARG A 88 9.37 -18.23 28.86
CA ARG A 88 8.96 -16.89 29.28
C ARG A 88 8.69 -15.97 28.09
N LEU A 89 7.82 -14.98 28.32
CA LEU A 89 7.62 -13.87 27.40
C LEU A 89 8.73 -12.83 27.64
N VAL A 90 9.54 -12.57 26.62
CA VAL A 90 10.70 -11.69 26.70
C VAL A 90 10.53 -10.53 25.73
N HIS A 91 10.79 -9.31 26.18
CA HIS A 91 10.86 -8.14 25.32
C HIS A 91 12.27 -7.99 24.76
N LEU A 92 12.45 -8.23 23.46
CA LEU A 92 13.72 -8.03 22.76
C LEU A 92 13.77 -6.61 22.21
N SER A 93 14.78 -5.85 22.63
CA SER A 93 15.19 -4.59 22.00
C SER A 93 16.62 -4.72 21.53
N ALA A 94 16.85 -4.73 20.21
CA ALA A 94 18.18 -4.87 19.64
C ALA A 94 18.33 -4.13 18.32
N LYS A 95 19.55 -3.64 18.06
CA LYS A 95 19.93 -3.05 16.78
C LYS A 95 19.96 -4.13 15.70
N LEU A 96 19.47 -3.77 14.52
CA LEU A 96 19.59 -4.63 13.33
C LEU A 96 21.03 -4.66 12.82
N HIS A 97 21.46 -5.86 12.45
CA HIS A 97 22.76 -6.10 11.84
C HIS A 97 22.62 -6.99 10.61
N THR A 98 23.34 -6.64 9.56
CA THR A 98 23.46 -7.38 8.30
C THR A 98 24.93 -7.52 7.99
N ALA A 99 25.35 -8.66 7.44
CA ALA A 99 26.78 -8.94 7.21
C ALA A 99 27.38 -8.12 6.05
N GLN A 100 26.57 -7.81 5.04
CA GLN A 100 27.00 -7.11 3.82
C GLN A 100 25.99 -6.02 3.44
N PRO A 101 26.45 -4.95 2.76
CA PRO A 101 25.55 -3.93 2.25
C PRO A 101 24.76 -4.44 1.05
N LEU A 102 23.59 -3.83 0.83
CA LEU A 102 22.81 -4.00 -0.39
C LEU A 102 23.32 -3.06 -1.48
N HIS A 103 23.41 -3.57 -2.70
CA HIS A 103 23.98 -2.87 -3.84
C HIS A 103 23.00 -2.84 -5.01
N ASP A 104 22.75 -1.67 -5.58
CA ASP A 104 22.14 -1.52 -6.90
C ASP A 104 23.22 -1.09 -7.91
N PRO A 105 23.69 -1.98 -8.79
CA PRO A 105 24.77 -1.68 -9.72
C PRO A 105 24.39 -0.68 -10.82
N ASN A 106 23.11 -0.60 -11.20
CA ASN A 106 22.66 0.27 -12.28
C ASN A 106 22.78 1.76 -11.89
N TYR A 107 22.67 2.05 -10.59
CA TYR A 107 22.74 3.41 -10.05
C TYR A 107 23.91 3.62 -9.08
N ARG A 108 24.74 2.59 -8.90
CA ARG A 108 25.91 2.59 -7.98
C ARG A 108 25.51 2.95 -6.54
N VAL A 109 24.29 2.56 -6.14
CA VAL A 109 23.74 2.81 -4.81
C VAL A 109 24.16 1.69 -3.87
N VAL A 110 24.72 2.05 -2.72
CA VAL A 110 25.18 1.11 -1.68
C VAL A 110 24.62 1.53 -0.35
N VAL A 111 23.84 0.64 0.29
CA VAL A 111 23.23 0.91 1.59
C VAL A 111 23.33 -0.32 2.48
N GLN A 112 23.88 -0.15 3.69
CA GLN A 112 23.86 -1.19 4.71
C GLN A 112 22.47 -1.17 5.39
N ALA A 113 21.55 -2.02 4.93
CA ALA A 113 20.19 -2.10 5.47
C ALA A 113 19.60 -3.50 5.26
N VAL A 114 18.45 -3.75 5.90
CA VAL A 114 17.69 -4.99 5.72
C VAL A 114 17.01 -5.05 4.35
N LYS A 115 16.47 -3.93 3.85
CA LYS A 115 15.88 -3.82 2.52
C LYS A 115 16.36 -2.58 1.80
N LEU A 116 16.54 -2.71 0.49
CA LEU A 116 16.77 -1.62 -0.46
C LEU A 116 15.70 -1.74 -1.54
N LYS A 117 14.94 -0.67 -1.75
CA LYS A 117 13.85 -0.60 -2.72
C LYS A 117 14.18 0.46 -3.77
N ARG A 118 14.21 0.04 -5.03
CA ARG A 118 14.21 0.89 -6.21
C ARG A 118 12.78 1.07 -6.69
N GLU A 119 12.33 2.31 -6.73
CA GLU A 119 11.03 2.71 -7.26
C GLU A 119 11.24 3.43 -8.58
N VAL A 120 10.62 2.94 -9.64
CA VAL A 120 10.72 3.47 -11.00
C VAL A 120 9.37 4.01 -11.41
N GLU A 121 9.38 5.20 -11.99
CA GLU A 121 8.20 5.83 -12.59
C GLU A 121 8.57 6.34 -13.98
N MET A 122 7.60 6.27 -14.90
CA MET A 122 7.72 6.81 -16.25
C MET A 122 6.77 7.99 -16.39
N TYR A 123 7.22 9.07 -17.04
CA TYR A 123 6.39 10.19 -17.41
C TYR A 123 5.58 9.80 -18.64
N GLN A 124 4.26 9.79 -18.53
CA GLN A 124 3.40 9.24 -19.57
C GLN A 124 2.02 9.89 -19.55
N TRP A 125 1.31 9.84 -20.67
CA TRP A 125 -0.09 10.23 -20.76
C TRP A 125 -0.96 9.32 -19.89
N VAL A 126 -1.93 9.94 -19.21
CA VAL A 126 -2.98 9.29 -18.43
C VAL A 126 -4.33 9.85 -18.88
N GLU A 127 -5.24 8.97 -19.25
CA GLU A 127 -6.63 9.30 -19.56
C GLU A 127 -7.49 9.22 -18.30
N TYR A 128 -8.31 10.24 -18.08
CA TYR A 128 -9.36 10.26 -17.08
C TYR A 128 -10.72 10.42 -17.77
N SER A 129 -11.71 9.67 -17.32
CA SER A 129 -13.08 9.73 -17.84
C SER A 129 -14.07 10.14 -16.76
N GLU A 130 -14.98 11.06 -17.07
CA GLU A 130 -16.10 11.43 -16.22
C GLU A 130 -17.41 11.24 -16.99
N SER A 131 -18.36 10.49 -16.41
CA SER A 131 -19.67 10.25 -17.02
C SER A 131 -20.77 10.97 -16.26
N ARG A 132 -21.69 11.61 -16.98
CA ARG A 132 -22.87 12.28 -16.43
C ARG A 132 -24.13 11.85 -17.15
N ASP A 133 -25.15 11.52 -16.38
CA ASP A 133 -26.48 11.28 -16.89
C ASP A 133 -27.31 12.57 -16.93
N TYR A 134 -28.04 12.77 -18.03
CA TYR A 134 -29.00 13.86 -18.17
C TYR A 134 -30.26 13.40 -18.91
N GLN A 135 -31.34 14.13 -18.72
CA GLN A 135 -32.63 13.86 -19.37
C GLN A 135 -32.77 14.75 -20.60
N GLU A 136 -33.09 14.14 -21.75
CA GLU A 136 -33.39 14.87 -22.98
C GLU A 136 -34.51 14.14 -23.72
N ASN A 137 -35.57 14.86 -24.09
CA ASN A 137 -36.75 14.33 -24.80
C ASN A 137 -37.45 13.16 -24.08
N GLY A 138 -37.45 13.17 -22.74
CA GLY A 138 -38.09 12.13 -21.92
C GLY A 138 -37.26 10.85 -21.78
N GLU A 139 -35.98 10.92 -22.16
CA GLU A 139 -35.11 9.76 -22.15
C GLU A 139 -33.75 10.08 -21.50
N THR A 140 -33.22 9.16 -20.68
CA THR A 140 -31.88 9.30 -20.08
C THR A 140 -30.81 9.16 -21.15
N LYS A 141 -29.82 10.06 -21.16
CA LYS A 141 -28.58 10.00 -21.95
C LYS A 141 -27.38 10.07 -21.00
N THR A 142 -26.30 9.38 -21.35
CA THR A 142 -25.03 9.42 -20.62
C THR A 142 -24.00 10.10 -21.51
N GLU A 143 -23.45 11.21 -21.04
CA GLU A 143 -22.31 11.91 -21.65
C GLU A 143 -21.04 11.46 -20.93
N THR A 144 -19.97 11.11 -21.66
CA THR A 144 -18.67 10.78 -21.07
C THR A 144 -17.62 11.72 -21.63
N THR A 145 -16.94 12.43 -20.75
CA THR A 145 -15.86 13.37 -21.06
C THR A 145 -14.52 12.74 -20.72
N TYR A 146 -13.59 12.76 -21.68
CA TYR A 146 -12.23 12.28 -21.51
C TYR A 146 -11.27 13.46 -21.36
N THR A 147 -10.32 13.35 -20.45
CA THR A 147 -9.24 14.34 -20.24
C THR A 147 -7.91 13.63 -20.17
N TYR A 148 -6.86 14.28 -20.67
CA TYR A 148 -5.53 13.68 -20.80
C TYR A 148 -4.50 14.57 -20.13
N ASN A 149 -3.72 14.00 -19.22
CA ASN A 149 -2.63 14.69 -18.56
C ASN A 149 -1.38 13.82 -18.57
N THR A 150 -0.20 14.44 -18.62
CA THR A 150 1.07 13.73 -18.48
C THR A 150 1.50 13.68 -17.02
N GLU A 151 1.74 12.47 -16.52
CA GLU A 151 2.04 12.23 -15.12
C GLU A 151 3.13 11.17 -14.94
N TRP A 152 3.80 11.21 -13.80
CA TRP A 152 4.70 10.14 -13.38
C TRP A 152 3.89 8.98 -12.82
N LYS A 153 4.06 7.79 -13.40
CA LYS A 153 3.33 6.59 -13.01
C LYS A 153 4.27 5.40 -12.87
N SER A 154 4.05 4.61 -11.83
CA SER A 154 4.82 3.39 -11.55
C SER A 154 4.44 2.22 -12.46
N GLU A 155 3.20 2.19 -12.94
CA GLU A 155 2.70 1.21 -13.89
C GLU A 155 2.73 1.73 -15.33
N LEU A 156 2.86 0.81 -16.28
CA LEU A 156 2.81 1.11 -17.70
C LEU A 156 1.37 1.42 -18.11
N VAL A 157 1.10 2.61 -18.63
CA VAL A 157 -0.23 2.97 -19.16
C VAL A 157 -0.27 2.71 -20.65
N ASN A 158 -1.08 1.73 -21.05
CA ASN A 158 -1.27 1.36 -22.44
C ASN A 158 -2.19 2.37 -23.14
N SER A 159 -1.60 3.33 -23.86
CA SER A 159 -2.32 4.37 -24.60
C SER A 159 -3.19 3.85 -25.74
N ARG A 160 -3.01 2.59 -26.18
CA ARG A 160 -3.89 1.98 -27.22
C ARG A 160 -5.33 1.78 -26.75
N ASN A 161 -5.55 1.88 -25.44
CA ASN A 161 -6.88 1.78 -24.84
C ASN A 161 -7.53 3.16 -24.64
N PHE A 162 -6.86 4.25 -25.00
CA PHE A 162 -7.43 5.60 -24.89
C PHE A 162 -8.54 5.82 -25.91
N ALA A 163 -9.54 6.60 -25.52
CA ALA A 163 -10.61 7.07 -26.40
C ALA A 163 -10.05 7.90 -27.57
N GLU A 164 -8.98 8.66 -27.33
CA GLU A 164 -8.23 9.40 -28.35
C GLU A 164 -6.71 9.15 -28.22
N GLU A 165 -6.22 8.14 -28.93
CA GLU A 165 -4.79 7.78 -28.95
C GLU A 165 -3.92 8.80 -29.69
N ILE A 166 -4.44 9.43 -30.75
CA ILE A 166 -3.67 10.35 -31.60
C ILE A 166 -3.25 11.56 -30.75
N GLY A 167 -1.95 11.77 -30.59
CA GLY A 167 -1.38 12.83 -29.74
C GLY A 167 -1.11 12.42 -28.29
N HIS A 168 -1.56 11.23 -27.86
CA HIS A 168 -1.43 10.72 -26.48
C HIS A 168 -0.69 9.37 -26.41
N GLN A 169 0.32 9.19 -27.23
CA GLN A 169 1.04 7.93 -27.36
C GLN A 169 2.05 7.74 -26.22
N ASN A 170 1.99 6.58 -25.55
CA ASN A 170 2.97 6.17 -24.55
C ASN A 170 3.91 5.08 -25.10
N PRO A 171 5.15 4.97 -24.58
CA PRO A 171 6.00 3.82 -24.85
C PRO A 171 5.34 2.50 -24.43
N SER A 172 5.68 1.42 -25.11
CA SER A 172 5.11 0.09 -24.83
C SER A 172 5.80 -0.67 -23.70
N ALA A 173 6.87 -0.12 -23.12
CA ALA A 173 7.64 -0.72 -22.04
C ALA A 173 8.43 0.36 -21.28
N MET A 174 8.75 0.09 -20.01
CA MET A 174 9.72 0.86 -19.24
C MET A 174 11.12 0.25 -19.40
N ALA A 175 12.15 1.08 -19.53
CA ALA A 175 13.53 0.62 -19.67
C ALA A 175 14.13 0.03 -18.37
N VAL A 176 13.54 0.35 -17.23
CA VAL A 176 14.00 -0.07 -15.90
C VAL A 176 12.81 -0.52 -15.07
N GLU A 177 13.03 -1.53 -14.23
CA GLU A 177 12.00 -2.08 -13.35
C GLU A 177 12.23 -1.71 -11.88
N SER A 178 11.13 -1.56 -11.15
CA SER A 178 11.16 -1.46 -9.68
C SER A 178 11.60 -2.78 -9.07
N VAL A 179 12.44 -2.75 -8.04
CA VAL A 179 12.92 -3.96 -7.36
C VAL A 179 13.11 -3.70 -5.87
N THR A 180 12.80 -4.70 -5.05
CA THR A 180 13.18 -4.69 -3.63
C THR A 180 14.16 -5.82 -3.37
N VAL A 181 15.37 -5.47 -2.95
CA VAL A 181 16.41 -6.40 -2.54
C VAL A 181 16.37 -6.52 -1.02
N VAL A 182 16.49 -7.75 -0.52
CA VAL A 182 16.47 -8.06 0.91
C VAL A 182 17.79 -8.71 1.31
N ALA A 183 18.34 -8.32 2.46
CA ALA A 183 19.57 -8.90 2.99
C ALA A 183 19.41 -10.43 3.21
N PRO A 184 20.40 -11.25 2.80
CA PRO A 184 20.32 -12.71 2.94
C PRO A 184 20.16 -13.18 4.39
N GLU A 185 20.79 -12.48 5.32
CA GLU A 185 20.73 -12.74 6.76
C GLU A 185 20.62 -11.42 7.51
N VAL A 186 19.69 -11.38 8.47
CA VAL A 186 19.45 -10.23 9.34
C VAL A 186 19.50 -10.70 10.78
N ARG A 187 20.28 -10.02 11.60
CA ARG A 187 20.43 -10.31 13.01
C ARG A 187 19.90 -9.19 13.89
N ALA A 188 19.42 -9.57 15.06
CA ALA A 188 19.08 -8.68 16.15
C ALA A 188 19.74 -9.24 17.41
N GLY A 189 20.90 -8.70 17.79
CA GLY A 189 21.76 -9.32 18.80
C GLY A 189 22.22 -10.73 18.38
N PRO A 190 22.07 -11.76 19.22
CA PRO A 190 22.50 -13.13 18.88
C PRO A 190 21.54 -13.85 17.92
N PHE A 191 20.36 -13.29 17.65
CA PHE A 191 19.28 -13.96 16.94
C PHE A 191 19.28 -13.66 15.45
N ILE A 192 18.97 -14.66 14.63
CA ILE A 192 18.69 -14.51 13.20
C ILE A 192 17.19 -14.33 13.01
N LEU A 193 16.78 -13.30 12.27
CA LEU A 193 15.38 -13.02 12.02
C LEU A 193 14.80 -13.95 10.94
N SER A 194 13.59 -14.43 11.17
CA SER A 194 12.85 -15.20 10.16
C SER A 194 12.34 -14.30 9.03
N LYS A 195 12.05 -14.91 7.87
CA LYS A 195 11.50 -14.19 6.71
C LYS A 195 10.21 -13.42 7.03
N GLY A 196 9.34 -13.97 7.88
CA GLY A 196 8.10 -13.30 8.29
C GLY A 196 8.34 -12.00 9.07
N LEU A 197 9.38 -11.94 9.90
CA LEU A 197 9.75 -10.71 10.61
C LEU A 197 10.39 -9.70 9.69
N ILE A 198 11.28 -10.16 8.81
CA ILE A 198 11.91 -9.31 7.79
C ILE A 198 10.81 -8.68 6.91
N ASN A 199 9.76 -9.43 6.56
CA ASN A 199 8.62 -8.91 5.82
C ASN A 199 7.84 -7.83 6.56
N ASN A 200 7.91 -7.75 7.89
CA ASN A 200 7.28 -6.69 8.69
C ASN A 200 8.15 -5.42 8.81
N ILE A 201 9.43 -5.46 8.41
CA ILE A 201 10.30 -4.30 8.36
C ILE A 201 9.98 -3.51 7.08
N ASN A 202 8.95 -2.65 7.17
CA ASN A 202 8.42 -1.87 6.04
C ASN A 202 8.47 -0.36 6.26
N ASN A 203 9.16 0.10 7.31
CA ASN A 203 9.40 1.52 7.52
C ASN A 203 10.50 2.00 6.57
N PHE A 204 10.13 2.22 5.31
CA PHE A 204 11.05 2.69 4.27
C PHE A 204 11.33 4.19 4.44
N GLN A 205 12.60 4.54 4.40
CA GLN A 205 13.09 5.91 4.39
C GLN A 205 13.69 6.20 3.01
N THR A 206 13.40 7.37 2.46
CA THR A 206 14.01 7.81 1.20
C THR A 206 15.53 7.96 1.37
N LEU A 207 16.28 7.39 0.44
CA LEU A 207 17.73 7.61 0.37
C LEU A 207 17.98 9.01 -0.18
N SER A 208 18.58 9.89 0.62
CA SER A 208 18.91 11.21 0.13
C SER A 208 20.09 11.17 -0.83
N LEU A 209 19.97 11.85 -1.98
CA LEU A 209 21.02 11.95 -2.98
C LEU A 209 21.80 13.28 -2.92
N ARG A 210 21.54 14.12 -1.91
CA ARG A 210 22.17 15.44 -1.77
C ARG A 210 23.70 15.40 -1.82
N ASP A 211 24.29 14.41 -1.16
CA ASP A 211 25.75 14.24 -1.07
C ASP A 211 26.26 13.15 -2.03
N PHE A 212 25.42 12.70 -2.98
CA PHE A 212 25.81 11.67 -3.94
C PHE A 212 26.81 12.21 -4.95
N ASN A 213 27.93 11.52 -5.13
CA ASN A 213 28.99 11.98 -6.02
C ASN A 213 28.61 11.76 -7.50
N ALA A 214 28.15 12.84 -8.14
CA ALA A 214 27.73 12.85 -9.53
C ALA A 214 28.84 12.50 -10.55
N ILE A 215 30.13 12.63 -10.16
CA ILE A 215 31.30 12.53 -11.07
C ILE A 215 31.42 11.15 -11.72
N ASN A 216 30.83 10.11 -11.10
CA ASN A 216 30.89 8.75 -11.59
C ASN A 216 29.56 8.25 -12.16
N LEU A 217 28.58 9.11 -12.46
CA LEU A 217 27.36 8.65 -13.10
C LEU A 217 27.52 8.49 -14.62
N ASP A 218 26.72 7.59 -15.17
CA ASP A 218 26.67 7.42 -16.61
C ASP A 218 26.10 8.69 -17.27
N PRO A 219 26.57 9.11 -18.45
CA PRO A 219 26.23 10.42 -19.04
C PRO A 219 24.74 10.65 -19.33
N PHE A 220 23.94 9.58 -19.38
CA PHE A 220 22.50 9.63 -19.61
C PHE A 220 21.69 9.81 -18.31
N LEU A 221 22.35 9.82 -17.15
CA LEU A 221 21.73 10.01 -15.84
C LEU A 221 21.98 11.42 -15.31
N THR A 222 20.94 12.04 -14.79
CA THR A 222 21.05 13.25 -13.97
C THR A 222 20.43 13.04 -12.60
N ILE A 223 20.95 13.74 -11.59
CA ILE A 223 20.36 13.76 -10.25
C ILE A 223 19.66 15.09 -10.05
N HIS A 224 18.40 15.04 -9.62
CA HIS A 224 17.67 16.21 -9.15
C HIS A 224 16.80 15.77 -7.97
N ASP A 225 16.89 16.49 -6.85
CA ASP A 225 16.36 16.07 -5.56
C ASP A 225 16.86 14.65 -5.19
N ASP A 226 15.96 13.75 -4.77
CA ASP A 226 16.29 12.36 -4.41
C ASP A 226 15.93 11.37 -5.54
N TYR A 227 15.98 11.83 -6.81
CA TYR A 227 15.74 11.00 -7.98
C TYR A 227 16.95 10.99 -8.92
N PHE A 228 17.19 9.81 -9.50
CA PHE A 228 17.94 9.67 -10.75
C PHE A 228 16.98 9.79 -11.92
N TYR A 229 17.29 10.63 -12.90
CA TYR A 229 16.52 10.83 -14.12
C TYR A 229 17.29 10.28 -15.32
N HIS A 230 16.60 9.54 -16.18
CA HIS A 230 17.09 9.08 -17.49
C HIS A 230 16.88 10.15 -18.56
N THR A 231 17.17 11.41 -18.22
CA THR A 231 17.03 12.57 -19.09
C THR A 231 18.01 13.65 -18.65
N GLN A 232 18.43 14.50 -19.58
CA GLN A 232 19.28 15.67 -19.29
C GLN A 232 18.47 16.84 -18.72
N TYR A 233 17.13 16.83 -18.85
CA TYR A 233 16.26 17.94 -18.52
C TYR A 233 15.17 17.55 -17.50
N PRO A 234 15.52 17.23 -16.25
CA PRO A 234 14.55 16.74 -15.24
C PRO A 234 13.40 17.71 -14.93
N ARG A 235 13.56 19.00 -15.24
CA ARG A 235 12.52 20.03 -15.06
C ARG A 235 11.59 20.22 -16.26
N LYS A 236 11.84 19.51 -17.36
CA LYS A 236 11.03 19.50 -18.58
C LYS A 236 10.90 18.05 -19.06
N PRO A 237 10.21 17.20 -18.30
CA PRO A 237 10.10 15.78 -18.65
C PRO A 237 9.28 15.61 -19.93
N GLU A 238 9.71 14.65 -20.75
CA GLU A 238 9.02 14.23 -21.97
C GLU A 238 8.42 12.84 -21.79
N VAL A 239 7.41 12.51 -22.59
CA VAL A 239 6.76 11.20 -22.51
C VAL A 239 7.77 10.10 -22.79
N GLY A 240 7.89 9.17 -21.85
CA GLY A 240 8.88 8.09 -21.85
C GLY A 240 10.11 8.35 -20.98
N ASP A 241 10.29 9.57 -20.45
CA ASP A 241 11.32 9.83 -19.46
C ASP A 241 11.08 8.97 -18.22
N VAL A 242 12.17 8.43 -17.67
CA VAL A 242 12.14 7.58 -16.48
C VAL A 242 12.83 8.28 -15.32
N ARG A 243 12.22 8.21 -14.14
CA ARG A 243 12.86 8.63 -12.89
C ARG A 243 12.88 7.48 -11.89
N VAL A 244 13.92 7.45 -11.07
CA VAL A 244 14.18 6.38 -10.12
C VAL A 244 14.53 6.94 -8.76
N ARG A 245 13.82 6.46 -7.73
CA ARG A 245 14.08 6.78 -6.33
C ARG A 245 14.49 5.54 -5.58
N PHE A 246 15.39 5.71 -4.62
CA PHE A 246 15.76 4.65 -3.70
C PHE A 246 15.19 4.92 -2.31
N SER A 247 14.76 3.85 -1.65
CA SER A 247 14.42 3.85 -0.24
C SER A 247 14.97 2.61 0.44
N TYR A 248 15.21 2.68 1.74
CA TYR A 248 15.73 1.57 2.53
C TYR A 248 14.93 1.39 3.82
N ALA A 249 14.90 0.17 4.34
CA ALA A 249 14.27 -0.15 5.61
C ALA A 249 15.19 -1.02 6.47
N GLY A 250 15.16 -0.81 7.79
CA GLY A 250 16.04 -1.50 8.72
C GLY A 250 17.50 -1.10 8.51
N LEU A 251 17.82 0.19 8.68
CA LEU A 251 19.21 0.66 8.59
C LEU A 251 20.09 -0.16 9.53
N SER A 252 21.23 -0.61 9.00
CA SER A 252 22.15 -1.54 9.63
C SER A 252 23.56 -0.98 9.52
N GLY A 253 24.44 -1.30 10.48
CA GLY A 253 25.83 -0.83 10.47
C GLY A 253 26.06 0.49 11.20
N GLU A 254 27.08 0.52 12.05
CA GLU A 254 27.34 1.61 13.00
C GLU A 254 28.02 2.85 12.38
N GLN A 255 28.41 2.76 11.11
CA GLN A 255 29.15 3.80 10.37
C GLN A 255 28.50 4.09 9.01
N SER A 256 27.18 4.25 8.99
CA SER A 256 26.50 4.77 7.81
C SER A 256 26.43 6.29 7.87
N TRP A 257 26.72 6.96 6.75
CA TRP A 257 26.44 8.40 6.58
C TRP A 257 24.93 8.72 6.71
N LEU A 258 24.09 7.68 6.68
CA LEU A 258 22.64 7.74 6.87
C LEU A 258 22.20 7.75 8.35
N GLY A 259 23.13 7.61 9.30
CA GLY A 259 22.84 7.64 10.74
C GLY A 259 23.03 6.31 11.45
N THR A 260 22.38 6.15 12.61
CA THR A 260 22.56 4.99 13.50
C THR A 260 21.67 3.81 13.08
N PRO A 261 22.09 2.55 13.36
CA PRO A 261 21.27 1.37 13.10
C PRO A 261 19.90 1.45 13.73
N GLN A 262 18.88 0.97 13.03
CA GLN A 262 17.52 0.91 13.54
C GLN A 262 17.40 -0.18 14.62
N THR A 263 16.69 0.15 15.70
CA THR A 263 16.34 -0.78 16.78
C THR A 263 14.98 -1.42 16.48
N VAL A 264 14.88 -2.73 16.67
CA VAL A 264 13.60 -3.46 16.67
C VAL A 264 13.25 -3.82 18.11
N SER A 265 11.98 -3.57 18.47
CA SER A 265 11.39 -3.89 19.76
C SER A 265 10.24 -4.88 19.56
N LYS A 266 10.30 -6.08 20.13
CA LYS A 266 9.20 -7.05 20.01
C LYS A 266 9.14 -8.01 21.20
N ASN A 267 7.92 -8.39 21.59
CA ASN A 267 7.66 -9.45 22.55
C ASN A 267 7.81 -10.82 21.88
N LEU A 268 8.52 -11.72 22.55
CA LEU A 268 8.94 -13.03 22.06
C LEU A 268 8.60 -14.11 23.08
N PHE A 269 8.27 -15.30 22.62
CA PHE A 269 8.23 -16.50 23.46
C PHE A 269 9.44 -17.38 23.14
N ILE A 270 10.26 -17.68 24.13
CA ILE A 270 11.47 -18.50 23.95
C ILE A 270 11.13 -19.97 24.27
N ARG A 271 11.49 -20.89 23.37
CA ARG A 271 11.37 -22.35 23.60
C ARG A 271 12.65 -23.04 23.12
N GLY A 272 13.61 -23.25 24.02
CA GLY A 272 14.94 -23.75 23.72
C GLY A 272 15.76 -22.72 22.92
N ASN A 273 16.58 -23.16 21.96
CA ASN A 273 17.36 -22.26 21.09
C ASN A 273 16.54 -21.56 19.99
N HIS A 274 15.20 -21.72 19.99
CA HIS A 274 14.33 -21.18 18.97
C HIS A 274 13.33 -20.18 19.56
N ILE A 275 13.15 -19.06 18.87
CA ILE A 275 12.18 -18.03 19.22
C ILE A 275 10.88 -18.27 18.45
N PHE A 276 9.77 -18.29 19.17
CA PHE A 276 8.42 -18.29 18.64
C PHE A 276 7.78 -16.94 18.93
N PHE A 277 7.07 -16.37 17.96
CA PHE A 277 6.43 -15.07 18.10
C PHE A 277 4.96 -15.26 18.42
N THR A 278 4.47 -14.52 19.41
CA THR A 278 3.05 -14.27 19.65
C THR A 278 2.54 -13.18 18.72
#